data_AF-A0A2V5M3I8-F1
#
_entry.id   AF-A0A2V5M3I8-F1
#
_cell.length_a   1.000
_cell.length_b   1.000
_cell.length_c   1.000
_cell.angle_alpha   90.00
_cell.angle_beta   90.00
_cell.angle_gamma   90.00
#
_symmetry.space_group_name_H-M   'P 1'
#
loop_
_entity.id
_entity.type
_entity.pdbx_description
1 polymer ?
#
loop_
_entity_poly.entity_id
_entity_poly.type
_entity_poly.pdbx_seq_one_letter_code
_entity_poly.pdbx_strand_id
1 'polypeptide(L)'
;MKNSIQPEGVENFTAELQTYASSVPGAATAARQRAMGENFDKANLDDVAQMIQRYERLSDMAYVLAVPPMELLGSAPPATGNGEWHSVGNSLLRSVAIGEIHPIVTEYAVIGDAYRANDQPLFNQHVRVVTDWFAKEQPNTMKRASFEFLINRLQPFSQSMTLYVLAFLLACASWLRSSGLLRRSAFYVLLLALAIHTFGLVSR
;
A
#
# COMPACT_ATOMS: atom_id res chain seq x y z
N MET A 1 4.13 2.01 -9.44
CA MET A 1 4.44 2.22 -8.01
C MET A 1 5.56 3.21 -7.77
N LYS A 2 6.69 3.15 -8.51
CA LYS A 2 7.87 4.03 -8.28
C LYS A 2 7.50 5.53 -8.15
N ASN A 3 6.65 6.04 -9.06
CA ASN A 3 6.27 7.46 -9.10
C ASN A 3 5.01 7.81 -8.29
N SER A 4 4.60 6.96 -7.33
CA SER A 4 3.40 7.22 -6.50
C SER A 4 3.71 7.39 -5.02
N ILE A 5 4.90 6.99 -4.60
CA ILE A 5 5.37 7.07 -3.21
C ILE A 5 6.56 8.02 -3.07
N GLN A 6 7.41 8.11 -4.09
CA GLN A 6 8.64 8.90 -4.06
C GLN A 6 8.83 9.68 -5.37
N PRO A 7 9.38 10.90 -5.34
CA PRO A 7 9.70 11.64 -6.55
C PRO A 7 10.75 10.91 -7.42
N GLU A 8 10.63 11.06 -8.73
CA GLU A 8 11.58 10.48 -9.69
C GLU A 8 12.97 11.10 -9.51
N GLY A 9 14.02 10.27 -9.59
CA GLY A 9 15.42 10.69 -9.49
C GLY A 9 15.95 10.93 -8.06
N VAL A 10 15.11 10.79 -7.03
CA VAL A 10 15.57 10.90 -5.63
C VAL A 10 16.21 9.57 -5.20
N GLU A 11 17.44 9.59 -4.72
CA GLU A 11 18.15 8.38 -4.25
C GLU A 11 18.02 8.13 -2.75
N ASN A 12 17.84 9.19 -1.95
CA ASN A 12 17.64 9.13 -0.50
C ASN A 12 16.47 10.05 -0.14
N PHE A 13 15.28 9.46 -0.06
CA PHE A 13 14.07 10.24 0.18
C PHE A 13 13.92 10.60 1.64
N THR A 14 14.46 9.79 2.56
CA THR A 14 14.47 10.12 3.99
C THR A 14 15.23 11.42 4.26
N ALA A 15 16.37 11.64 3.60
CA ALA A 15 17.15 12.88 3.74
C ALA A 15 16.42 14.11 3.13
N GLU A 16 15.76 13.94 1.98
CA GLU A 16 14.94 15.00 1.39
C GLU A 16 13.79 15.37 2.34
N LEU A 17 13.08 14.37 2.88
CA LEU A 17 11.99 14.60 3.83
C LEU A 17 12.46 15.24 5.14
N GLN A 18 13.64 14.88 5.66
CA GLN A 18 14.20 15.56 6.84
C GLN A 18 14.48 17.03 6.56
N THR A 19 15.07 17.34 5.40
CA THR A 19 15.32 18.72 4.98
C THR A 19 13.99 19.47 4.85
N TYR A 20 13.02 18.89 4.15
CA TYR A 20 11.69 19.46 3.99
C TYR A 20 11.00 19.69 5.33
N ALA A 21 11.00 18.70 6.23
CA ALA A 21 10.39 18.78 7.56
C ALA A 21 10.97 19.94 8.37
N SER A 22 12.27 20.22 8.26
CA SER A 22 12.92 21.33 8.96
C SER A 22 12.49 22.71 8.44
N SER A 23 12.15 22.81 7.15
CA SER A 23 11.72 24.06 6.50
C SER A 23 10.21 24.30 6.59
N VAL A 24 9.40 23.24 6.75
CA VAL A 24 7.92 23.31 6.74
C VAL A 24 7.35 24.29 7.79
N PRO A 25 7.77 24.31 9.08
CA PRO A 25 7.21 25.22 10.07
C PRO A 25 7.44 26.71 9.74
N GLY A 26 8.61 27.04 9.20
CA GLY A 26 8.95 28.39 8.73
C GLY A 26 8.08 28.78 7.53
N ALA A 27 7.99 27.89 6.52
CA ALA A 27 7.14 28.08 5.35
C ALA A 27 5.65 28.23 5.73
N ALA A 28 5.16 27.43 6.69
CA ALA A 28 3.79 27.50 7.20
C ALA A 28 3.48 28.85 7.85
N THR A 29 4.43 29.37 8.62
CA THR A 29 4.30 30.67 9.27
C THR A 29 4.31 31.80 8.24
N ALA A 30 5.25 31.77 7.30
CA ALA A 30 5.33 32.75 6.21
C ALA A 30 4.08 32.72 5.31
N ALA A 31 3.53 31.53 5.02
CA ALA A 31 2.30 31.37 4.25
C ALA A 31 1.08 31.98 4.96
N ARG A 32 0.96 31.80 6.28
CA ARG A 32 -0.10 32.40 7.09
C ARG A 32 0.00 33.93 7.13
N GLN A 33 1.19 34.47 7.39
CA GLN A 33 1.44 35.92 7.39
C GLN A 33 1.11 36.55 6.03
N ARG A 34 1.55 35.92 4.94
CA ARG A 34 1.22 36.35 3.57
C ARG A 34 -0.29 36.37 3.32
N ALA A 35 -1.03 35.37 3.79
CA ALA A 35 -2.49 35.31 3.65
C ALA A 35 -3.21 36.41 4.44
N MET A 36 -2.64 36.85 5.57
CA MET A 36 -3.15 37.95 6.40
C MET A 36 -2.71 39.34 5.92
N GLY A 37 -1.90 39.43 4.87
CA GLY A 37 -1.35 40.69 4.38
C GLY A 37 -0.26 41.27 5.28
N GLU A 38 0.33 40.46 6.16
CA GLU A 38 1.43 40.84 7.04
C GLU A 38 2.78 40.75 6.32
N ASN A 39 3.81 41.40 6.89
CA ASN A 39 5.18 41.17 6.46
C ASN A 39 5.58 39.72 6.76
N PHE A 40 6.08 39.03 5.75
CA PHE A 40 6.52 37.65 5.84
C PHE A 40 7.94 37.50 5.31
N ASP A 41 8.66 36.50 5.83
CA ASP A 41 9.97 36.15 5.30
C ASP A 41 9.80 35.34 4.02
N LYS A 42 10.19 35.94 2.90
CA LYS A 42 10.11 35.29 1.59
C LYS A 42 11.08 34.12 1.46
N ALA A 43 12.23 34.16 2.15
CA ALA A 43 13.22 33.07 2.10
C ALA A 43 12.59 31.74 2.55
N ASN A 44 11.76 31.78 3.61
CA ASN A 44 11.06 30.60 4.11
C ASN A 44 10.13 29.94 3.07
N LEU A 45 9.55 30.71 2.13
CA LEU A 45 8.75 30.15 1.04
C LEU A 45 9.61 29.68 -0.13
N ASP A 46 10.68 30.41 -0.43
CA ASP A 46 11.61 30.06 -1.51
C ASP A 46 12.37 28.75 -1.19
N ASP A 47 12.68 28.50 0.08
CA ASP A 47 13.36 27.28 0.57
C ASP A 47 12.61 25.98 0.27
N VAL A 48 11.28 26.04 0.24
CA VAL A 48 10.42 24.88 -0.05
C VAL A 48 9.94 24.82 -1.50
N ALA A 49 10.10 25.90 -2.28
CA ALA A 49 9.47 26.05 -3.59
C ALA A 49 9.85 24.93 -4.58
N GLN A 50 11.13 24.55 -4.62
CA GLN A 50 11.59 23.49 -5.54
C GLN A 50 11.05 22.11 -5.13
N MET A 51 10.90 21.84 -3.83
CA MET A 51 10.33 20.59 -3.32
C MET A 51 8.82 20.53 -3.58
N ILE A 52 8.12 21.66 -3.40
CA ILE A 52 6.70 21.80 -3.74
C ILE A 52 6.44 21.41 -5.20
N GLN A 53 7.22 21.94 -6.16
CA GLN A 53 7.08 21.56 -7.57
C GLN A 53 7.30 20.06 -7.83
N ARG A 54 8.20 19.41 -7.06
CA ARG A 54 8.40 17.96 -7.15
C ARG A 54 7.21 17.20 -6.58
N TYR A 55 6.65 17.66 -5.46
CA TYR A 55 5.50 17.03 -4.81
C TYR A 55 4.19 17.25 -5.57
N GLU A 56 4.04 18.36 -6.29
CA GLU A 56 2.97 18.57 -7.28
C GLU A 56 3.03 17.49 -8.36
N ARG A 57 4.19 17.32 -9.01
CA ARG A 57 4.38 16.23 -9.99
C ARG A 57 4.13 14.86 -9.40
N LEU A 58 4.60 14.60 -8.18
CA LEU A 58 4.35 13.34 -7.49
C LEU A 58 2.85 13.11 -7.24
N SER A 59 2.11 14.18 -6.93
CA SER A 59 0.66 14.12 -6.75
C SER A 59 -0.06 13.86 -8.07
N ASP A 60 0.34 14.54 -9.14
CA ASP A 60 -0.27 14.41 -10.47
C ASP A 60 -0.04 13.01 -11.08
N MET A 61 1.09 12.38 -10.77
CA MET A 61 1.45 11.04 -11.23
C MET A 61 1.00 9.92 -10.27
N ALA A 62 0.23 10.24 -9.22
CA ALA A 62 -0.15 9.27 -8.21
C ALA A 62 -1.21 8.30 -8.74
N TYR A 63 -0.85 7.02 -8.82
CA TYR A 63 -1.80 5.93 -9.12
C TYR A 63 -2.48 5.35 -7.88
N VAL A 64 -2.00 5.71 -6.69
CA VAL A 64 -2.45 5.16 -5.41
C VAL A 64 -2.55 6.26 -4.36
N LEU A 65 -3.63 6.24 -3.58
CA LEU A 65 -3.82 7.08 -2.40
C LEU A 65 -3.31 6.31 -1.18
N ALA A 66 -2.05 6.55 -0.81
CA ALA A 66 -1.34 5.75 0.19
C ALA A 66 -1.31 6.37 1.59
N VAL A 67 -1.72 7.63 1.73
CA VAL A 67 -1.70 8.38 2.99
C VAL A 67 -3.12 8.49 3.53
N PRO A 68 -3.44 7.80 4.64
CA PRO A 68 -4.76 7.93 5.27
C PRO A 68 -4.97 9.31 5.91
N PRO A 69 -6.22 9.62 6.29
CA PRO A 69 -6.53 10.84 7.06
C PRO A 69 -5.84 10.86 8.42
N MET A 70 -5.40 12.05 8.85
CA MET A 70 -4.78 12.28 10.18
C MET A 70 -5.73 11.96 11.34
N GLU A 71 -7.05 11.94 11.12
CA GLU A 71 -8.05 11.59 12.15
C GLU A 71 -7.86 10.16 12.66
N LEU A 72 -7.30 9.26 11.84
CA LEU A 72 -6.89 7.92 12.28
C LEU A 72 -5.69 7.91 13.25
N LEU A 73 -5.11 9.07 13.60
CA LEU A 73 -4.07 9.22 14.62
C LEU A 73 -4.68 9.53 16.02
N GLY A 74 -5.79 8.86 16.37
CA GLY A 74 -6.36 8.91 17.73
C GLY A 74 -7.49 9.92 17.95
N SER A 75 -8.06 10.51 16.89
CA SER A 75 -9.28 11.33 16.99
C SER A 75 -10.47 10.51 16.50
N ALA A 76 -11.60 10.51 17.22
CA ALA A 76 -12.81 9.87 16.71
C ALA A 76 -13.17 10.47 15.32
N PRO A 77 -13.51 9.64 14.31
CA PRO A 77 -13.82 10.15 12.99
C PRO A 77 -15.06 11.06 13.04
N PRO A 78 -15.06 12.23 12.37
CA PRO A 78 -16.24 13.08 12.31
C PRO A 78 -17.37 12.35 11.56
N ALA A 79 -18.58 12.42 12.10
CA ALA A 79 -19.77 11.75 11.55
C ALA A 79 -20.20 12.24 10.15
N THR A 80 -19.52 13.22 9.57
CA THR A 80 -19.89 13.87 8.30
C THR A 80 -18.70 14.32 7.42
N GLY A 81 -17.46 13.91 7.73
CA GLY A 81 -16.31 14.21 6.88
C GLY A 81 -15.96 13.02 6.00
N ASN A 82 -15.95 13.17 4.68
CA ASN A 82 -15.32 12.20 3.79
C ASN A 82 -13.81 12.25 4.04
N GLY A 83 -13.33 11.53 5.06
CA GLY A 83 -11.92 11.36 5.37
C GLY A 83 -11.25 10.61 4.23
N GLU A 84 -10.87 11.33 3.19
CA GLU A 84 -10.32 10.75 1.97
C GLU A 84 -8.83 10.45 2.14
N TRP A 85 -8.42 9.31 1.58
CA TRP A 85 -7.01 8.99 1.45
C TRP A 85 -6.35 9.97 0.46
N HIS A 86 -5.09 10.30 0.71
CA HIS A 86 -4.31 11.22 -0.08
C HIS A 86 -3.14 10.50 -0.75
N SER A 87 -2.67 11.03 -1.88
CA SER A 87 -1.36 10.66 -2.42
C SER A 87 -0.25 11.18 -1.51
N VAL A 88 0.95 10.60 -1.61
CA VAL A 88 2.12 11.11 -0.87
C VAL A 88 2.42 12.56 -1.25
N GLY A 89 2.39 12.89 -2.55
CA GLY A 89 2.58 14.27 -3.03
C GLY A 89 1.56 15.23 -2.42
N ASN A 90 0.26 14.89 -2.45
CA ASN A 90 -0.78 15.74 -1.87
C ASN A 90 -0.62 15.92 -0.35
N SER A 91 -0.28 14.86 0.37
CA SER A 91 -0.01 14.94 1.81
C SER A 91 1.18 15.87 2.12
N LEU A 92 2.26 15.77 1.35
CA LEU A 92 3.43 16.64 1.49
C LEU A 92 3.12 18.10 1.15
N LEU A 93 2.28 18.36 0.14
CA LEU A 93 1.84 19.73 -0.16
C LEU A 93 0.99 20.33 0.97
N ARG A 94 0.08 19.55 1.55
CA ARG A 94 -0.74 19.99 2.70
C ARG A 94 0.09 20.22 3.97
N SER A 95 1.24 19.56 4.11
CA SER A 95 2.12 19.75 5.28
C SER A 95 2.56 21.20 5.48
N VAL A 96 2.67 22.01 4.41
CA VAL A 96 2.99 23.44 4.54
C VAL A 96 1.87 24.20 5.25
N ALA A 97 0.61 23.88 4.96
CA ALA A 97 -0.52 24.52 5.65
C ALA A 97 -0.67 24.02 7.09
N ILE A 98 -0.39 22.73 7.32
CA ILE A 98 -0.51 22.07 8.63
C ILE A 98 0.68 22.40 9.55
N GLY A 99 1.86 22.62 8.98
CA GLY A 99 3.13 22.76 9.70
C GLY A 99 3.84 21.44 10.01
N GLU A 100 3.29 20.30 9.60
CA GLU A 100 3.82 18.96 9.92
C GLU A 100 3.61 17.97 8.77
N ILE A 101 4.57 17.05 8.59
CA ILE A 101 4.49 15.94 7.63
C ILE A 101 3.76 14.76 8.28
N HIS A 102 2.88 14.09 7.53
CA HIS A 102 2.21 12.88 8.01
C HIS A 102 3.23 11.76 8.30
N PRO A 103 3.22 11.13 9.51
CA PRO A 103 4.24 10.16 9.91
C PRO A 103 4.43 8.99 8.94
N ILE A 104 3.33 8.46 8.38
CA ILE A 104 3.39 7.36 7.40
C ILE A 104 4.26 7.66 6.17
N VAL A 105 4.37 8.93 5.77
CA VAL A 105 5.17 9.33 4.61
C VAL A 105 6.66 9.13 4.91
N THR A 106 7.07 9.43 6.14
CA THR A 106 8.42 9.15 6.64
C THR A 106 8.71 7.65 6.65
N GLU A 107 7.75 6.83 7.10
CA GLU A 107 7.89 5.38 7.08
C GLU A 107 8.05 4.83 5.66
N TYR A 108 7.26 5.32 4.70
CA TYR A 108 7.39 4.94 3.29
C TYR A 108 8.75 5.33 2.70
N ALA A 109 9.30 6.48 3.08
CA ALA A 109 10.63 6.89 2.65
C ALA A 109 11.70 5.92 3.18
N VAL A 110 11.66 5.58 4.48
CA VAL A 110 12.62 4.63 5.07
C VAL A 110 12.52 3.25 4.42
N ILE A 111 11.30 2.75 4.20
CA ILE A 111 11.07 1.46 3.50
C ILE A 111 11.65 1.52 2.07
N GLY A 112 11.39 2.60 1.34
CA GLY A 112 11.88 2.79 -0.02
C GLY A 112 13.41 2.86 -0.09
N ASP A 113 14.03 3.60 0.82
CA ASP A 113 15.47 3.78 0.92
C ASP A 113 16.16 2.46 1.29
N ALA A 114 15.63 1.75 2.31
CA ALA A 114 16.12 0.43 2.74
C ALA A 114 16.03 -0.62 1.61
N TYR A 115 14.91 -0.62 0.85
CA TYR A 115 14.76 -1.51 -0.30
C TYR A 115 15.83 -1.28 -1.36
N ARG A 116 16.13 -0.01 -1.69
CA ARG A 116 17.19 0.32 -2.66
C ARG A 116 18.58 -0.04 -2.16
N ALA A 117 18.83 0.13 -0.88
CA ALA A 117 20.09 -0.24 -0.23
C ALA A 117 20.25 -1.76 -0.01
N ASN A 118 19.22 -2.56 -0.32
CA ASN A 118 19.15 -3.99 0.01
C ASN A 118 19.30 -4.29 1.52
N ASP A 119 18.85 -3.36 2.37
CA ASP A 119 18.84 -3.48 3.83
C ASP A 119 17.56 -4.17 4.30
N GLN A 120 17.57 -5.51 4.24
CA GLN A 120 16.42 -6.34 4.63
C GLN A 120 16.00 -6.17 6.11
N PRO A 121 16.91 -6.09 7.10
CA PRO A 121 16.54 -5.83 8.48
C PRO A 121 15.75 -4.52 8.65
N LEU A 122 16.27 -3.41 8.12
CA LEU A 122 15.63 -2.10 8.24
C LEU A 122 14.28 -2.07 7.50
N PHE A 123 14.25 -2.62 6.28
CA PHE A 123 13.01 -2.75 5.51
C PHE A 123 11.92 -3.49 6.30
N ASN A 124 12.23 -4.68 6.84
CA ASN A 124 11.27 -5.49 7.58
C ASN A 124 10.83 -4.84 8.90
N GLN A 125 11.71 -4.08 9.54
CA GLN A 125 11.37 -3.33 10.74
C GLN A 125 10.31 -2.26 10.44
N HIS A 126 10.53 -1.41 9.44
CA HIS A 126 9.61 -0.31 9.13
C HIS A 126 8.32 -0.80 8.45
N VAL A 127 8.36 -1.88 7.66
CA VAL A 127 7.14 -2.54 7.19
C VAL A 127 6.27 -2.99 8.37
N ARG A 128 6.87 -3.57 9.43
CA ARG A 128 6.12 -3.97 10.63
C ARG A 128 5.49 -2.77 11.34
N VAL A 129 6.21 -1.66 11.49
CA VAL A 129 5.67 -0.43 12.06
C VAL A 129 4.40 0.01 11.32
N VAL A 130 4.47 0.06 9.99
CA VAL A 130 3.32 0.42 9.14
C VAL A 130 2.17 -0.58 9.29
N THR A 131 2.44 -1.88 9.24
CA THR A 131 1.38 -2.90 9.31
C THR A 131 0.75 -2.98 10.69
N ASP A 132 1.51 -2.82 11.77
CA ASP A 132 1.02 -2.84 13.14
C ASP A 132 0.15 -1.62 13.42
N TRP A 133 0.52 -0.46 12.87
CA TRP A 133 -0.30 0.74 12.93
C TRP A 133 -1.67 0.52 12.26
N PHE A 134 -1.72 -0.01 11.04
CA PHE A 134 -2.99 -0.33 10.39
C PHE A 134 -3.76 -1.46 11.09
N ALA A 135 -3.07 -2.43 11.69
CA ALA A 135 -3.73 -3.48 12.47
C ALA A 135 -4.42 -2.93 13.71
N LYS A 136 -3.88 -1.87 14.30
CA LYS A 136 -4.47 -1.17 15.44
C LYS A 136 -5.65 -0.28 15.01
N GLU A 137 -5.47 0.56 14.00
CA GLU A 137 -6.49 1.55 13.61
C GLU A 137 -7.61 0.95 12.73
N GLN A 138 -7.33 -0.10 11.96
CA GLN A 138 -8.28 -0.74 11.04
C GLN A 138 -8.22 -2.28 11.10
N PRO A 139 -8.51 -2.90 12.27
CA PRO A 139 -8.31 -4.33 12.50
C PRO A 139 -9.14 -5.22 11.57
N ASN A 140 -10.37 -4.83 11.23
CA ASN A 140 -11.25 -5.61 10.34
C ASN A 140 -10.75 -5.57 8.89
N THR A 141 -10.34 -4.40 8.41
CA THR A 141 -9.76 -4.23 7.06
C THR A 141 -8.47 -5.04 6.94
N MET A 142 -7.61 -5.01 7.96
CA MET A 142 -6.35 -5.77 7.96
C MET A 142 -6.55 -7.29 7.97
N LYS A 143 -7.52 -7.79 8.76
CA LYS A 143 -7.89 -9.22 8.73
C LYS A 143 -8.38 -9.64 7.35
N ARG A 144 -9.26 -8.83 6.74
CA ARG A 144 -9.77 -9.08 5.40
C ARG A 144 -8.65 -9.07 4.35
N ALA A 145 -7.79 -8.06 4.35
CA ALA A 145 -6.66 -7.97 3.43
C ALA A 145 -5.70 -9.17 3.57
N SER A 146 -5.43 -9.61 4.80
CA SER A 146 -4.59 -10.79 5.06
C SER A 146 -5.23 -12.07 4.53
N PHE A 147 -6.55 -12.20 4.67
CA PHE A 147 -7.32 -13.32 4.12
C PHE A 147 -7.33 -13.30 2.59
N GLU A 148 -7.59 -12.14 1.97
CA GLU A 148 -7.54 -11.98 0.51
C GLU A 148 -6.15 -12.28 -0.05
N PHE A 149 -5.08 -11.86 0.64
CA PHE A 149 -3.70 -12.21 0.28
C PHE A 149 -3.48 -13.73 0.27
N LEU A 150 -3.98 -14.43 1.31
CA LEU A 150 -3.90 -15.89 1.38
C LEU A 150 -4.64 -16.55 0.20
N ILE A 151 -5.87 -16.12 -0.09
CA ILE A 151 -6.67 -16.66 -1.20
C ILE A 151 -6.01 -16.38 -2.56
N ASN A 152 -5.49 -15.18 -2.76
CA ASN A 152 -4.76 -14.80 -3.97
C ASN A 152 -3.48 -15.62 -4.17
N ARG A 153 -2.81 -16.00 -3.07
CA ARG A 153 -1.63 -16.88 -3.12
C ARG A 153 -1.99 -18.32 -3.42
N LEU A 154 -3.11 -18.82 -2.88
CA LEU A 154 -3.57 -20.20 -3.11
C LEU A 154 -4.13 -20.40 -4.53
N GLN A 155 -4.68 -19.36 -5.15
CA GLN A 155 -5.29 -19.40 -6.49
C GLN A 155 -6.22 -20.61 -6.69
N PRO A 156 -7.24 -20.78 -5.82
CA PRO A 156 -8.04 -22.02 -5.77
C PRO A 156 -8.69 -22.38 -7.11
N PHE A 157 -9.13 -21.39 -7.89
CA PHE A 157 -9.70 -21.63 -9.22
C PHE A 157 -8.68 -22.21 -10.19
N SER A 158 -7.48 -21.65 -10.29
CA SER A 158 -6.40 -22.16 -11.16
C SER A 158 -5.96 -23.58 -10.77
N GLN A 159 -5.84 -23.83 -9.46
CA GLN A 159 -5.50 -25.15 -8.94
C GLN A 159 -6.61 -26.16 -9.24
N SER A 160 -7.87 -25.82 -8.97
CA SER A 160 -9.01 -26.70 -9.26
C SER A 160 -9.13 -27.01 -10.76
N MET A 161 -8.90 -26.04 -11.64
CA MET A 161 -8.93 -26.24 -13.09
C MET A 161 -7.86 -27.25 -13.54
N THR A 162 -6.64 -27.13 -13.01
CA THR A 162 -5.55 -28.08 -13.28
C THR A 162 -5.93 -29.49 -12.83
N LEU A 163 -6.54 -29.62 -11.65
CA LEU A 163 -6.99 -30.92 -11.13
C LEU A 163 -8.16 -31.51 -11.92
N TYR A 164 -9.10 -30.68 -12.42
CA TYR A 164 -10.16 -31.15 -13.31
C TYR A 164 -9.62 -31.71 -14.61
N VAL A 165 -8.66 -31.03 -15.24
CA VAL A 165 -7.99 -31.53 -16.45
C VAL A 165 -7.27 -32.85 -16.15
N LEU A 166 -6.56 -32.95 -15.02
CA LEU A 166 -5.89 -34.19 -14.62
C LEU A 166 -6.89 -35.33 -14.38
N ALA A 167 -7.99 -35.08 -13.67
CA ALA A 167 -9.05 -36.07 -13.44
C ALA A 167 -9.63 -36.58 -14.76
N PHE A 168 -9.86 -35.68 -15.72
CA PHE A 168 -10.34 -36.04 -17.06
C PHE A 168 -9.34 -36.93 -17.80
N LEU A 169 -8.05 -36.57 -17.81
CA LEU A 169 -7.01 -37.39 -18.46
C LEU A 169 -6.88 -38.77 -17.81
N LEU A 170 -6.95 -38.86 -16.48
CA LEU A 170 -6.96 -40.13 -15.76
C LEU A 170 -8.19 -40.97 -16.10
N ALA A 171 -9.36 -40.35 -16.23
CA ALA A 171 -10.58 -41.02 -16.66
C ALA A 171 -10.44 -41.59 -18.09
N CYS A 172 -9.94 -40.80 -19.05
CA CYS A 172 -9.65 -41.26 -20.41
C CYS A 172 -8.66 -42.43 -20.43
N ALA A 173 -7.56 -42.33 -19.68
CA ALA A 173 -6.55 -43.38 -19.59
C ALA A 173 -7.08 -44.65 -18.89
N SER A 174 -7.98 -44.50 -17.91
CA SER A 174 -8.64 -45.63 -17.25
C SER A 174 -9.49 -46.44 -18.22
N TRP A 175 -10.13 -45.77 -19.19
CA TRP A 175 -10.96 -46.41 -20.21
C TRP A 175 -10.09 -47.16 -21.22
N LEU A 176 -9.02 -46.53 -21.72
CA LEU A 176 -8.07 -47.15 -22.65
C LEU A 176 -7.40 -48.42 -22.08
N ARG A 177 -7.08 -48.44 -20.78
CA ARG A 177 -6.38 -49.54 -20.11
C ARG A 177 -7.30 -50.44 -19.28
N SER A 178 -8.60 -50.17 -19.23
CA SER A 178 -9.57 -50.84 -18.32
C SER A 178 -9.06 -50.93 -16.87
N SER A 179 -8.39 -49.89 -16.38
CA SER A 179 -7.69 -49.91 -15.09
C SER A 179 -8.56 -49.39 -13.94
N GLY A 180 -8.85 -50.26 -12.98
CA GLY A 180 -9.61 -49.90 -11.77
C GLY A 180 -8.89 -48.89 -10.87
N LEU A 181 -7.54 -48.90 -10.84
CA LEU A 181 -6.75 -47.96 -10.05
C LEU A 181 -6.86 -46.54 -10.61
N LEU A 182 -6.68 -46.37 -11.93
CA LEU A 182 -6.79 -45.05 -12.58
C LEU A 182 -8.19 -44.46 -12.39
N ARG A 183 -9.23 -45.29 -12.44
CA ARG A 183 -10.62 -44.85 -12.19
C ARG A 183 -10.82 -44.34 -10.77
N ARG A 184 -10.27 -45.03 -9.76
CA ARG A 184 -10.30 -44.57 -8.37
C ARG A 184 -9.53 -43.26 -8.20
N SER A 185 -8.34 -43.16 -8.79
CA SER A 185 -7.54 -41.93 -8.77
C SER A 185 -8.30 -40.76 -9.42
N ALA A 186 -8.89 -40.95 -10.61
CA ALA A 186 -9.69 -39.93 -11.29
C ALA A 186 -10.83 -39.43 -10.40
N PHE A 187 -11.54 -40.34 -9.72
CA PHE A 187 -12.63 -39.99 -8.81
C PHE A 187 -12.15 -39.16 -7.60
N TYR A 188 -11.08 -39.56 -6.91
CA TYR A 188 -10.57 -38.81 -5.77
C TYR A 188 -9.96 -37.46 -6.16
N VAL A 189 -9.27 -37.39 -7.30
CA VAL A 189 -8.77 -36.13 -7.85
C VAL A 189 -9.93 -35.19 -8.20
N LEU A 190 -11.02 -35.72 -8.76
CA LEU A 190 -12.23 -34.95 -9.04
C LEU A 190 -12.87 -34.39 -7.75
N LEU A 191 -12.98 -35.21 -6.69
CA LEU A 191 -13.49 -34.76 -5.39
C LEU A 191 -12.61 -33.67 -4.77
N LEU A 192 -11.29 -33.81 -4.86
CA LEU A 192 -10.35 -32.80 -4.38
C LEU A 192 -10.49 -31.49 -5.18
N ALA A 193 -10.57 -31.59 -6.52
CA ALA A 193 -10.78 -30.43 -7.39
C ALA A 193 -12.06 -29.68 -7.01
N LEU A 194 -13.15 -30.42 -6.79
CA LEU A 194 -14.43 -29.87 -6.36
C LEU A 194 -14.32 -29.19 -4.99
N ALA A 195 -13.69 -29.83 -4.01
CA ALA A 195 -13.52 -29.26 -2.68
C ALA A 195 -12.74 -27.93 -2.72
N ILE A 196 -11.63 -27.87 -3.48
CA ILE A 196 -10.82 -26.65 -3.65
C ILE A 196 -11.62 -25.57 -4.38
N HIS A 197 -12.39 -25.94 -5.40
CA HIS A 197 -13.26 -25.02 -6.14
C HIS A 197 -14.33 -24.40 -5.24
N THR A 198 -15.03 -25.24 -4.45
CA THR A 198 -16.05 -24.80 -3.50
C THR A 198 -15.45 -23.92 -2.41
N PHE A 199 -14.26 -24.26 -1.89
CA PHE A 199 -13.53 -23.38 -0.98
C PHE A 199 -13.27 -21.99 -1.61
N GLY A 200 -12.82 -21.96 -2.87
CA GLY A 200 -12.64 -20.73 -3.63
C GLY A 200 -13.91 -19.88 -3.75
N LEU A 201 -15.07 -20.52 -3.97
CA LEU A 201 -16.37 -19.85 -4.01
C LEU A 201 -16.80 -19.27 -2.66
N VAL A 202 -16.64 -20.02 -1.57
CA VAL A 202 -17.00 -19.57 -0.21
C VAL A 202 -16.08 -18.45 0.28
N SER A 203 -14.83 -18.41 -0.19
CA SER A 203 -13.83 -17.41 0.20
C SER A 203 -13.96 -16.05 -0.50
N ARG A 204 -14.87 -15.92 -1.47
CA ARG A 204 -15.13 -14.67 -2.22
C ARG A 204 -16.38 -13.98 -1.72
#